data_AF-A0A1Q7VEV5-F1
#
_entry.id   AF-A0A1Q7VEV5-F1
#
_cell.length_a   1.000
_cell.length_b   1.000
_cell.length_c   1.000
_cell.angle_alpha   90.00
_cell.angle_beta   90.00
_cell.angle_gamma   90.00
#
_symmetry.space_group_name_H-M   'P 1'
#
loop_
_entity.id
_entity.type
_entity.pdbx_description
1 polymer ?
#
loop_
_entity_poly.entity_id
_entity_poly.type
_entity_poly.pdbx_seq_one_letter_code
_entity_poly.pdbx_strand_id
1 'polypeptide(L)'
;MDIRAILLDIEGTTTPIAFVHEVLFAYARSRVRKYLLEHSSSAEVAADLARLRHEHAVDMKQNLQPPALVAGGRDAEIDSIVAYVNWLIDRDCKSTGLKSLQGKIWKQGYIDGTLKSQIFADVAPALERWRRAGLKISIFSSGSALAQKLLF
;
A
#
# COMPACT_ATOMS: atom_id res chain seq x y z
N MET A 1 -25.72 -16.67 -22.83
CA MET A 1 -24.77 -15.56 -22.58
C MET A 1 -23.48 -16.22 -22.12
N ASP A 2 -22.44 -16.22 -22.95
CA ASP A 2 -21.18 -16.85 -22.60
C ASP A 2 -20.30 -15.87 -21.81
N ILE A 3 -20.07 -16.18 -20.55
CA ILE A 3 -19.13 -15.43 -19.70
C ILE A 3 -17.73 -15.69 -20.25
N ARG A 4 -16.97 -14.61 -20.54
CA ARG A 4 -15.60 -14.69 -21.09
C ARG A 4 -14.51 -14.28 -20.11
N ALA A 5 -14.91 -13.61 -19.03
CA ALA A 5 -13.98 -13.09 -18.03
C ALA A 5 -14.66 -13.00 -16.65
N ILE A 6 -13.83 -13.05 -15.62
CA ILE A 6 -14.20 -12.83 -14.22
C ILE A 6 -13.34 -11.69 -13.70
N LEU A 7 -13.99 -10.68 -13.12
CA LEU A 7 -13.36 -9.56 -12.45
C LEU A 7 -13.55 -9.75 -10.95
N LEU A 8 -12.46 -9.82 -10.20
CA LEU A 8 -12.48 -10.06 -8.76
C LEU A 8 -12.03 -8.81 -8.00
N ASP A 9 -12.75 -8.51 -6.94
CA ASP A 9 -12.27 -7.62 -5.89
C ASP A 9 -11.31 -8.37 -4.93
N ILE A 10 -10.61 -7.63 -4.09
CA ILE A 10 -9.70 -8.14 -3.07
C ILE A 10 -10.38 -8.21 -1.70
N GLU A 11 -10.73 -7.06 -1.15
CA GLU A 11 -11.14 -6.90 0.25
C GLU A 11 -12.52 -7.52 0.48
N GLY A 12 -12.60 -8.53 1.36
CA GLY A 12 -13.84 -9.26 1.62
C GLY A 12 -14.29 -10.20 0.50
N THR A 13 -13.55 -10.28 -0.62
CA THR A 13 -13.85 -11.18 -1.74
C THR A 13 -12.83 -12.30 -1.85
N THR A 14 -11.55 -11.97 -2.03
CA THR A 14 -10.47 -12.98 -2.09
C THR A 14 -9.60 -12.98 -0.84
N THR A 15 -9.60 -11.87 -0.10
CA THR A 15 -8.74 -11.61 1.04
C THR A 15 -9.57 -11.08 2.21
N PRO A 16 -9.36 -11.52 3.46
CA PRO A 16 -10.08 -10.98 4.61
C PRO A 16 -9.88 -9.46 4.74
N ILE A 17 -10.96 -8.72 5.02
CA ILE A 17 -10.90 -7.27 5.28
C ILE A 17 -9.90 -6.97 6.41
N ALA A 18 -9.91 -7.79 7.47
CA ALA A 18 -8.98 -7.68 8.59
C ALA A 18 -7.51 -7.81 8.15
N PHE A 19 -7.18 -8.65 7.16
CA PHE A 19 -5.80 -8.75 6.67
C PHE A 19 -5.33 -7.42 6.08
N VAL A 20 -6.18 -6.73 5.30
CA VAL A 20 -5.79 -5.45 4.70
C VAL A 20 -5.66 -4.36 5.76
N HIS A 21 -6.67 -4.18 6.61
CA HIS A 21 -6.70 -3.06 7.56
C HIS A 21 -5.84 -3.29 8.81
N GLU A 22 -5.74 -4.52 9.30
CA GLU A 22 -5.06 -4.83 10.56
C GLU A 22 -3.65 -5.37 10.34
N VAL A 23 -3.37 -6.01 9.19
CA VAL A 23 -2.03 -6.56 8.91
C VAL A 23 -1.25 -5.66 7.95
N LEU A 24 -1.73 -5.38 6.74
CA LEU A 24 -0.96 -4.61 5.75
C LEU A 24 -0.67 -3.17 6.22
N PHE A 25 -1.67 -2.49 6.77
CA PHE A 25 -1.47 -1.12 7.25
C PHE A 25 -0.60 -1.07 8.50
N ALA A 26 -0.79 -1.98 9.46
CA ALA A 26 0.07 -2.09 10.64
C ALA A 26 1.52 -2.41 10.25
N TYR A 27 1.72 -3.30 9.28
CA TYR A 27 3.04 -3.62 8.75
C TYR A 27 3.72 -2.37 8.17
N ALA A 28 3.01 -1.61 7.34
CA ALA A 28 3.54 -0.36 6.78
C ALA A 28 3.92 0.66 7.88
N ARG A 29 3.05 0.87 8.87
CA ARG A 29 3.31 1.75 10.02
C ARG A 29 4.57 1.35 10.79
N SER A 30 4.76 0.06 11.05
CA SER A 30 5.92 -0.42 11.81
C SER A 30 7.24 -0.33 11.05
N ARG A 31 7.20 -0.29 9.71
CA ARG A 31 8.39 -0.36 8.85
C ARG A 31 8.79 0.96 8.21
N VAL A 32 7.85 1.92 8.07
CA VAL A 32 8.07 3.15 7.28
C VAL A 32 9.32 3.93 7.70
N ARG A 33 9.56 4.11 9.01
CA ARG A 33 10.74 4.84 9.50
C ARG A 33 12.04 4.21 9.03
N LYS A 34 12.21 2.91 9.31
CA LYS A 34 13.40 2.14 8.92
C LYS A 34 13.56 2.15 7.40
N TYR A 35 12.47 1.93 6.67
CA TYR A 35 12.48 1.91 5.22
C TYR A 35 12.97 3.24 4.63
N LEU A 36 12.49 4.39 5.14
CA LEU A 36 12.93 5.71 4.70
C LEU A 36 14.41 5.96 5.04
N LEU A 37 14.88 5.56 6.22
CA LEU A 37 16.30 5.67 6.60
C LEU A 37 17.23 4.88 5.66
N GLU A 38 16.77 3.75 5.15
CA GLU A 38 17.57 2.89 4.27
C GLU A 38 17.47 3.33 2.80
N HIS A 39 16.33 3.87 2.37
CA HIS A 39 16.02 4.02 0.93
C HIS A 39 15.79 5.48 0.48
N SER A 40 15.91 6.48 1.36
CA SER A 40 15.64 7.90 1.03
C SER A 40 16.44 8.42 -0.18
N SER A 41 17.62 7.84 -0.44
CA SER A 41 18.48 8.24 -1.55
C SER A 41 18.10 7.60 -2.89
N SER A 42 17.16 6.65 -2.90
CA SER A 42 16.69 6.03 -4.15
C SER A 42 15.76 6.97 -4.91
N ALA A 43 15.85 6.98 -6.25
CA ALA A 43 15.02 7.84 -7.09
C ALA A 43 13.51 7.60 -6.89
N GLU A 44 13.11 6.34 -6.70
CA GLU A 44 11.70 6.00 -6.50
C GLU A 44 11.15 6.51 -5.17
N VAL A 45 11.90 6.39 -4.08
CA VAL A 45 11.49 6.89 -2.76
C VAL A 45 11.57 8.42 -2.72
N ALA A 46 12.58 9.03 -3.36
CA ALA A 46 12.65 10.48 -3.50
C ALA A 46 11.40 11.05 -4.20
N ALA A 47 10.91 10.36 -5.25
CA ALA A 47 9.67 10.74 -5.94
C ALA A 47 8.43 10.59 -5.04
N ASP A 48 8.36 9.55 -4.19
CA ASP A 48 7.28 9.39 -3.21
C ASP A 48 7.31 10.51 -2.17
N LEU A 49 8.48 10.84 -1.65
CA LEU A 49 8.66 11.92 -0.67
C LEU A 49 8.28 13.28 -1.27
N ALA A 50 8.63 13.55 -2.53
CA ALA A 50 8.21 14.76 -3.22
C ALA A 50 6.69 14.85 -3.34
N ARG A 51 6.01 13.74 -3.68
CA ARG A 51 4.54 13.68 -3.71
C ARG A 51 3.93 13.94 -2.34
N LEU A 52 4.45 13.30 -1.29
CA LEU A 52 3.97 13.49 0.08
C LEU A 52 4.14 14.94 0.56
N ARG A 53 5.26 15.59 0.23
CA ARG A 53 5.48 17.01 0.56
C ARG A 53 4.51 17.94 -0.17
N HIS A 54 4.23 17.65 -1.44
CA HIS A 54 3.25 18.41 -2.21
C HIS A 54 1.85 18.26 -1.61
N GLU A 55 1.43 17.04 -1.28
CA GLU A 55 0.16 16.75 -0.64
C GLU A 55 0.04 17.42 0.73
N HIS A 56 1.09 17.37 1.54
CA HIS A 56 1.14 18.06 2.83
C HIS A 56 0.89 19.56 2.70
N ALA A 57 1.50 20.21 1.70
CA ALA A 57 1.28 21.62 1.43
C ALA A 57 -0.17 21.92 1.00
N VAL A 58 -0.85 20.98 0.33
CA VAL A 58 -2.28 21.09 -0.01
C VAL A 58 -3.14 20.93 1.25
N ASP A 59 -2.86 19.91 2.07
CA ASP A 59 -3.60 19.65 3.33
C ASP A 59 -3.50 20.86 4.29
N MET A 60 -2.33 21.48 4.37
CA MET A 60 -2.11 22.72 5.13
C MET A 60 -2.98 23.87 4.61
N LYS A 61 -3.03 24.08 3.28
CA LYS A 61 -3.87 25.12 2.66
C LYS A 61 -5.37 24.88 2.85
N GLN A 62 -5.76 23.62 2.98
CA GLN A 62 -7.13 23.21 3.27
C GLN A 62 -7.48 23.27 4.77
N ASN A 63 -6.56 23.74 5.63
CA ASN A 63 -6.71 23.80 7.09
C ASN A 63 -7.05 22.43 7.71
N LEU A 64 -6.53 21.33 7.14
CA LEU A 64 -6.73 19.98 7.69
C LEU A 64 -5.85 19.67 8.91
N GLN A 65 -4.97 20.61 9.28
CA GLN A 65 -4.04 20.51 10.42
C GLN A 65 -3.20 19.21 10.41
N PRO A 66 -2.51 18.87 9.31
CA PRO A 66 -1.61 17.72 9.30
C PRO A 66 -0.40 17.97 10.23
N PRO A 67 0.26 16.90 10.72
CA PRO A 67 1.53 17.01 11.44
C PRO A 67 2.56 17.84 10.66
N ALA A 68 3.29 18.71 11.35
CA ALA A 68 4.27 19.58 10.70
C ALA A 68 5.45 18.77 10.13
N LEU A 69 5.83 19.05 8.89
CA LEU A 69 7.10 18.58 8.32
C LEU A 69 8.22 19.50 8.80
N VAL A 70 9.33 18.92 9.27
CA VAL A 70 10.48 19.70 9.79
C VAL A 70 11.62 19.68 8.78
N ALA A 71 12.31 20.82 8.68
CA ALA A 71 13.61 20.91 8.03
C ALA A 71 14.69 20.84 9.11
N GLY A 72 15.60 19.87 9.02
CA GLY A 72 16.61 19.66 10.05
C GLY A 72 17.53 18.48 9.73
N GLY A 73 18.08 17.85 10.76
CA GLY A 73 18.85 16.62 10.60
C GLY A 73 18.02 15.50 9.98
N ARG A 74 18.68 14.58 9.27
CA ARG A 74 18.05 13.49 8.51
C ARG A 74 17.00 12.71 9.30
N ASP A 75 17.31 12.33 10.53
CA ASP A 75 16.40 11.57 11.39
C ASP A 75 15.15 12.37 11.76
N ALA A 76 15.30 13.64 12.13
CA ALA A 76 14.16 14.51 12.48
C ALA A 76 13.24 14.74 11.28
N GLU A 77 13.82 14.94 10.10
CA GLU A 77 13.06 15.09 8.85
C GLU A 77 12.27 13.81 8.53
N ILE A 78 12.90 12.64 8.62
CA ILE A 78 12.23 11.35 8.42
C ILE A 78 11.12 11.15 9.46
N ASP A 79 11.37 11.45 10.74
CA ASP A 79 10.38 11.29 11.80
C ASP A 79 9.13 12.16 11.57
N SER A 80 9.31 13.37 11.05
CA SER A 80 8.18 14.23 10.65
C SER A 80 7.38 13.67 9.47
N ILE A 81 8.06 13.07 8.48
CA ILE A 81 7.38 12.38 7.36
C ILE A 81 6.63 11.15 7.86
N VAL A 82 7.22 10.37 8.78
CA VAL A 82 6.57 9.21 9.38
C VAL A 82 5.30 9.61 10.13
N ALA A 83 5.34 10.72 10.88
CA ALA A 83 4.15 11.26 11.54
C ALA A 83 3.06 11.63 10.52
N TYR A 84 3.41 12.28 9.41
CA TYR A 84 2.47 12.62 8.35
C TYR A 84 1.91 11.38 7.63
N VAL A 85 2.76 10.39 7.33
CA VAL A 85 2.32 9.11 6.75
C VAL A 85 1.33 8.41 7.66
N ASN A 86 1.60 8.33 8.96
CA ASN A 86 0.67 7.72 9.92
C ASN A 86 -0.67 8.46 9.96
N TRP A 87 -0.64 9.80 9.95
CA TRP A 87 -1.83 10.63 9.88
C TRP A 87 -2.67 10.39 8.62
N LEU A 88 -2.03 10.19 7.46
CA LEU A 88 -2.72 9.82 6.22
C LEU A 88 -3.35 8.42 6.30
N ILE A 89 -2.66 7.45 6.92
CA ILE A 89 -3.18 6.08 7.11
C ILE A 89 -4.40 6.10 8.05
N ASP A 90 -4.34 6.85 9.15
CA ASP A 90 -5.42 6.95 10.14
C ASP A 90 -6.73 7.52 9.54
N ARG A 91 -6.61 8.28 8.45
CA ARG A 91 -7.73 8.92 7.74
C ARG A 91 -8.18 8.17 6.49
N ASP A 92 -7.59 7.00 6.21
CA ASP A 92 -7.79 6.24 4.97
C ASP A 92 -7.62 7.10 3.70
N CYS A 93 -6.65 8.03 3.73
CA CYS A 93 -6.40 8.96 2.62
C CYS A 93 -5.95 8.20 1.37
N LYS A 94 -6.61 8.44 0.24
CA LYS A 94 -6.27 7.82 -1.05
C LYS A 94 -5.12 8.56 -1.77
N SER A 95 -4.02 8.78 -1.04
CA SER A 95 -2.81 9.46 -1.50
C SER A 95 -1.99 8.59 -2.46
N THR A 96 -1.60 9.15 -3.61
CA THR A 96 -0.69 8.47 -4.56
C THR A 96 0.70 8.24 -3.96
N GLY A 97 1.22 9.22 -3.22
CA GLY A 97 2.52 9.12 -2.55
C GLY A 97 2.53 8.03 -1.48
N LEU A 98 1.50 8.01 -0.62
CA LEU A 98 1.33 7.00 0.41
C LEU A 98 1.21 5.60 -0.18
N LYS A 99 0.31 5.39 -1.15
CA LYS A 99 0.08 4.06 -1.76
C LYS A 99 1.34 3.50 -2.42
N SER A 100 2.12 4.37 -3.06
CA SER A 100 3.38 4.00 -3.69
C SER A 100 4.43 3.58 -2.65
N LEU A 101 4.57 4.35 -1.57
CA LEU A 101 5.48 4.05 -0.47
C LEU A 101 5.10 2.74 0.26
N GLN A 102 3.82 2.59 0.60
CA GLN A 102 3.29 1.36 1.19
C GLN A 102 3.55 0.14 0.31
N GLY A 103 3.31 0.25 -0.99
CA GLY A 103 3.58 -0.82 -1.96
C GLY A 103 5.04 -1.30 -1.94
N LYS A 104 6.01 -0.38 -1.80
CA LYS A 104 7.43 -0.72 -1.70
C LYS A 104 7.79 -1.38 -0.37
N ILE A 105 7.23 -0.89 0.73
CA ILE A 105 7.41 -1.48 2.06
C ILE A 105 6.87 -2.92 2.08
N TRP A 106 5.67 -3.14 1.53
CA TRP A 106 5.09 -4.48 1.41
C TRP A 106 5.93 -5.37 0.50
N LYS A 107 6.39 -4.85 -0.64
CA LYS A 107 7.28 -5.60 -1.55
C LYS A 107 8.49 -6.15 -0.81
N GLN A 108 9.14 -5.33 0.01
CA GLN A 108 10.28 -5.77 0.81
C GLN A 108 9.87 -6.88 1.79
N GLY A 109 8.75 -6.72 2.51
CA GLY A 109 8.23 -7.72 3.44
C GLY A 109 7.86 -9.05 2.79
N TYR A 110 7.33 -9.03 1.57
CA TYR A 110 7.02 -10.25 0.82
C TYR A 110 8.29 -10.93 0.30
N ILE A 111 9.29 -10.16 -0.15
CA ILE A 111 10.58 -10.69 -0.62
C ILE A 111 11.36 -11.35 0.52
N ASP A 112 11.40 -10.71 1.70
CA ASP A 112 12.13 -11.23 2.86
C ASP A 112 11.31 -12.21 3.73
N GLY A 113 10.04 -12.43 3.38
CA GLY A 113 9.14 -13.38 4.03
C GLY A 113 8.59 -12.93 5.39
N THR A 114 8.86 -11.69 5.82
CA THR A 114 8.28 -11.12 7.04
C THR A 114 6.82 -10.69 6.88
N LEU A 115 6.33 -10.60 5.64
CA LEU A 115 4.93 -10.44 5.29
C LEU A 115 4.47 -11.63 4.43
N LYS A 116 3.32 -12.21 4.76
CA LYS A 116 2.71 -13.33 4.03
C LYS A 116 1.27 -13.00 3.68
N SER A 117 0.88 -13.29 2.44
CA SER A 117 -0.47 -13.03 1.95
C SER A 117 -1.47 -13.94 2.65
N GLN A 118 -2.69 -13.44 2.84
CA GLN A 118 -3.81 -14.23 3.31
C GLN A 118 -4.93 -14.15 2.29
N ILE A 119 -5.30 -15.29 1.70
CA ILE A 119 -6.47 -15.42 0.83
C ILE A 119 -7.41 -16.49 1.41
N PHE A 120 -8.69 -16.42 1.09
CA PHE A 120 -9.63 -17.48 1.50
C PHE A 120 -9.26 -18.80 0.80
N ALA A 121 -9.47 -19.92 1.51
CA ALA A 121 -9.00 -21.24 1.08
C ALA A 121 -9.63 -21.70 -0.25
N ASP A 122 -10.82 -21.22 -0.58
CA ASP A 122 -11.55 -21.54 -1.81
C ASP A 122 -11.11 -20.72 -3.04
N VAL A 123 -10.36 -19.63 -2.84
CA VAL A 123 -9.93 -18.71 -3.90
C VAL A 123 -9.01 -19.41 -4.89
N ALA A 124 -7.89 -19.98 -4.42
CA ALA A 124 -6.93 -20.65 -5.31
C ALA A 124 -7.56 -21.78 -6.14
N PRO A 125 -8.35 -22.71 -5.54
CA PRO A 125 -9.09 -23.71 -6.30
C PRO A 125 -10.06 -23.10 -7.33
N ALA A 126 -10.72 -21.98 -7.01
CA ALA A 126 -11.63 -21.30 -7.95
C ALA A 126 -10.88 -20.69 -9.14
N LEU A 127 -9.78 -19.98 -8.88
CA LEU A 127 -8.93 -19.41 -9.92
C LEU A 127 -8.42 -20.48 -10.89
N GLU A 128 -8.00 -21.63 -10.39
CA GLU A 128 -7.56 -22.76 -11.21
C GLU A 128 -8.67 -23.35 -12.07
N ARG A 129 -9.88 -23.50 -11.52
CA ARG A 129 -11.04 -23.99 -12.29
C ARG A 129 -11.38 -23.04 -13.43
N TRP A 130 -11.41 -21.73 -13.16
CA TRP A 130 -11.74 -20.72 -14.16
C TRP A 130 -10.68 -20.59 -15.26
N ARG A 131 -9.39 -20.66 -14.90
CA ARG A 131 -8.30 -20.70 -15.88
C ARG A 131 -8.41 -21.92 -16.80
N ARG A 132 -8.69 -23.11 -16.24
CA ARG A 132 -8.90 -24.35 -17.03
C ARG A 132 -10.12 -24.27 -17.95
N ALA A 133 -11.14 -23.51 -17.57
CA ALA A 133 -12.31 -23.24 -18.40
C ALA A 133 -12.05 -22.17 -19.49
N GLY A 134 -10.82 -21.65 -19.63
CA GLY A 134 -10.47 -20.63 -20.63
C GLY A 134 -10.97 -19.22 -20.30
N LEU A 135 -11.41 -18.97 -19.07
CA LEU A 135 -11.87 -17.65 -18.64
C LEU A 135 -10.69 -16.74 -18.33
N LYS A 136 -10.78 -15.48 -18.76
CA LYS A 136 -9.84 -14.44 -18.33
C LYS A 136 -10.15 -14.04 -16.89
N ILE A 137 -9.11 -13.93 -16.06
CA ILE A 137 -9.26 -13.48 -14.67
C ILE A 137 -8.48 -12.18 -14.50
N SER A 138 -9.16 -11.17 -13.98
CA SER A 138 -8.58 -9.86 -13.68
C SER A 138 -8.94 -9.45 -12.25
N ILE A 139 -8.06 -8.66 -11.64
CA ILE A 139 -8.29 -8.07 -10.33
C ILE A 139 -8.68 -6.59 -10.52
N PHE A 140 -9.66 -6.12 -9.76
CA PHE A 140 -10.05 -4.72 -9.69
C PHE A 140 -10.24 -4.32 -8.23
N SER A 141 -9.29 -3.55 -7.71
CA SER A 141 -9.26 -3.11 -6.32
C SER A 141 -8.62 -1.72 -6.19
N SER A 142 -8.88 -1.04 -5.08
CA SER A 142 -8.37 0.32 -4.78
C SER A 142 -6.86 0.36 -4.47
N GLY A 143 -6.27 -0.81 -4.15
CA GLY A 143 -4.84 -0.98 -3.93
C GLY A 143 -4.02 -0.77 -5.21
N SER A 144 -2.74 -0.39 -5.06
CA SER A 144 -1.84 -0.21 -6.20
C SER A 144 -1.64 -1.52 -6.98
N ALA A 145 -1.43 -1.44 -8.30
CA ALA A 145 -1.19 -2.63 -9.11
C ALA A 145 0.00 -3.48 -8.61
N LEU A 146 1.00 -2.84 -7.99
CA LEU A 146 2.11 -3.53 -7.32
C LEU A 146 1.61 -4.33 -6.10
N ALA A 147 0.80 -3.73 -5.23
CA ALA A 147 0.24 -4.41 -4.07
C ALA A 147 -0.64 -5.62 -4.48
N GLN A 148 -1.43 -5.48 -5.54
CA GLN A 148 -2.25 -6.57 -6.06
C GLN A 148 -1.40 -7.75 -6.54
N LYS A 149 -0.29 -7.48 -7.25
CA LYS A 149 0.66 -8.52 -7.71
C LYS A 149 1.45 -9.19 -6.58
N LEU A 150 1.58 -8.53 -5.43
CA LEU A 150 2.28 -9.09 -4.28
C LEU A 150 1.37 -9.99 -3.44
N LEU A 151 0.06 -9.78 -3.54
CA LEU A 151 -0.93 -10.53 -2.78
C LEU A 151 -1.18 -11.94 -3.36
N PHE A 152 -1.06 -12.09 -4.69
CA PHE A 152 -1.27 -13.34 -5.46
C PHE A 152 0.02 -13.84 -6.09
#